data_AF-T1GU10-F1
#
_entry.id   AF-T1GU10-F1
#
_cell.length_a   1.000
_cell.length_b   1.000
_cell.length_c   1.000
_cell.angle_alpha   90.00
_cell.angle_beta   90.00
_cell.angle_gamma   90.00
#
_symmetry.space_group_name_H-M   'P 1'
#
loop_
_entity.id
_entity.type
_entity.pdbx_description
1 polymer ?
#
loop_
_entity_poly.entity_id
_entity_poly.type
_entity_poly.pdbx_seq_one_letter_code
_entity_poly.pdbx_strand_id
1 'polypeptide(L)'
;FKNDFWKNRVKAEDEEQGDCKSDIFDITPHVYLKYCKKVDFRKFLQAHGYMGSIHYALQKKELPFYYFSSYDLEYPVGEAVILSASTHKHLKSVGLLPDVKYKDDVMMNRLFRMVSLGAPKTEIDAKNFLGKASDKLFNLYDTIATEVYTSSDNDEDFESLFQKLTVVQTISNEVVEVAEEAKKYDLTLIKDPKIKNALKRLRKSASYFVLGEEYFNNLLLSSNALKELSTDKDIEPYQNSVFETDEEGYAYFPDITRIYAKSQDPKELQYYWESWRDKNQVWSNIHFSNIVESIQKSANLTDMGILDFWFEIYENPNFLDEMEAIMKQLNHFTFNCTLLSDINYIINVVIDKTGPIPEHLFQQVLVQAWKNGSIIDSSFPSKDLPNIDENYVGVEPPSDRKEDSIDFPYKFYEKIEDNYQTSKFVSEVLGYQIYRSLCVKSSQLNGNEKLHNCDFFENKEAGNALKELMVSGSSQSWRQVLSTILQNEHSLDAEALLEYYSPVKEWLEHKNKQNGVKIGWNQSK
;
A
#
# COMPACT_ATOMS: atom_id res chain seq x y z
N PHE A 1 40.95 -31.48 5.78
CA PHE A 1 39.81 -30.88 5.05
C PHE A 1 38.45 -31.27 5.66
N LYS A 2 38.04 -32.55 5.69
CA LYS A 2 36.70 -32.97 6.17
C LYS A 2 36.36 -32.47 7.59
N ASN A 3 37.22 -32.72 8.59
CA ASN A 3 36.94 -32.32 9.99
C ASN A 3 36.98 -30.80 10.23
N ASP A 4 37.73 -30.05 9.41
CA ASP A 4 37.85 -28.60 9.51
C ASP A 4 36.61 -27.90 8.91
N PHE A 5 36.13 -28.41 7.78
CA PHE A 5 34.92 -27.92 7.12
C PHE A 5 33.67 -28.08 8.01
N TRP A 6 33.43 -29.27 8.56
CA TRP A 6 32.28 -29.52 9.43
C TRP A 6 32.31 -28.73 10.74
N LYS A 7 33.50 -28.39 11.26
CA LYS A 7 33.65 -27.68 12.53
C LYS A 7 33.55 -26.16 12.37
N ASN A 8 34.05 -25.61 11.27
CA ASN A 8 34.23 -24.16 11.11
C ASN A 8 33.33 -23.52 10.03
N ARG A 9 32.72 -24.33 9.14
CA ARG A 9 31.97 -23.83 7.97
C ARG A 9 30.57 -24.41 7.82
N VAL A 10 30.16 -25.34 8.69
CA VAL A 10 28.80 -25.87 8.72
C VAL A 10 28.12 -25.43 10.01
N LYS A 11 26.99 -24.72 9.88
CA LYS A 11 26.04 -24.54 10.98
C LYS A 11 24.90 -25.52 10.77
N ALA A 12 24.74 -26.47 11.69
CA ALA A 12 23.62 -27.38 11.70
C ALA A 12 22.48 -26.78 12.52
N GLU A 13 21.27 -26.76 11.97
CA GLU A 13 20.05 -26.51 12.73
C GLU A 13 19.40 -27.86 13.07
N ASP A 14 19.15 -28.09 14.36
CA ASP A 14 18.25 -29.12 14.85
C ASP A 14 16.96 -28.40 15.25
N GLU A 15 15.87 -28.57 14.51
CA GLU A 15 14.54 -28.16 14.99
C GLU A 15 13.48 -29.23 14.71
N GLU A 16 12.83 -29.66 15.79
CA GLU A 16 11.75 -30.64 15.83
C GLU A 16 10.41 -30.09 15.28
N GLN A 17 10.32 -28.84 14.81
CA GLN A 17 9.04 -28.20 14.48
C GLN A 17 8.98 -27.33 13.20
N GLY A 18 9.95 -27.44 12.28
CA GLY A 18 9.94 -26.65 11.03
C GLY A 18 10.49 -27.34 9.77
N ASP A 19 10.16 -26.82 8.59
CA ASP A 19 10.71 -27.29 7.31
C ASP A 19 12.13 -26.71 7.10
N CYS A 20 13.18 -27.33 7.66
CA CYS A 20 14.54 -26.80 7.54
C CYS A 20 15.00 -26.64 6.07
N LYS A 21 15.55 -25.45 5.76
CA LYS A 21 16.10 -25.09 4.45
C LYS A 21 17.63 -25.10 4.54
N SER A 22 18.28 -25.81 3.61
CA SER A 22 19.72 -25.75 3.46
C SER A 22 20.09 -24.59 2.56
N ASP A 23 21.18 -23.90 2.88
CA ASP A 23 21.61 -22.73 2.12
C ASP A 23 23.12 -22.55 2.15
N ILE A 24 23.65 -21.87 1.13
CA ILE A 24 25.06 -21.49 1.03
C ILE A 24 25.18 -19.98 1.13
N PHE A 25 26.05 -19.54 2.05
CA PHE A 25 26.49 -18.16 2.12
C PHE A 25 27.90 -18.08 1.54
N ASP A 26 28.00 -17.65 0.28
CA ASP A 26 29.28 -17.36 -0.37
C ASP A 26 29.71 -15.92 -0.02
N ILE A 27 30.62 -15.82 0.94
CA ILE A 27 31.33 -14.58 1.30
C ILE A 27 32.82 -14.79 1.11
N THR A 28 33.21 -15.25 -0.09
CA THR A 28 34.60 -15.56 -0.47
C THR A 28 35.55 -14.49 0.09
N PRO A 29 36.58 -14.86 0.88
CA PRO A 29 37.21 -16.18 0.96
C PRO A 29 36.56 -17.20 1.93
N HIS A 30 35.45 -16.81 2.57
CA HIS A 30 34.71 -17.67 3.48
C HIS A 30 33.41 -18.17 2.85
N VAL A 31 33.09 -19.43 3.08
CA VAL A 31 31.89 -20.06 2.53
C VAL A 31 31.29 -20.86 3.65
N TYR A 32 30.01 -20.64 3.91
CA TYR A 32 29.27 -21.28 4.99
C TYR A 32 28.11 -22.08 4.42
N LEU A 33 27.87 -23.25 5.00
CA LEU A 33 26.73 -24.11 4.67
C LEU A 33 25.81 -24.16 5.88
N LYS A 34 24.56 -23.74 5.69
CA LYS A 34 23.46 -24.04 6.59
C LYS A 34 22.95 -25.44 6.24
N TYR A 35 23.20 -26.41 7.12
CA TYR A 35 22.88 -27.82 6.88
C TYR A 35 21.59 -28.23 7.59
N CYS A 36 20.64 -28.76 6.81
CA CYS A 36 19.37 -29.29 7.29
C CYS A 36 19.50 -30.81 7.45
N LYS A 37 19.37 -31.29 8.69
CA LYS A 37 19.58 -32.69 9.07
C LYS A 37 18.33 -33.54 8.80
N LYS A 38 17.96 -33.68 7.53
CA LYS A 38 16.89 -34.58 7.07
C LYS A 38 17.46 -35.70 6.20
N VAL A 39 17.13 -36.95 6.53
CA VAL A 39 17.54 -38.13 5.76
C VAL A 39 16.53 -38.36 4.64
N ASP A 40 16.76 -37.73 3.50
CA ASP A 40 15.94 -37.86 2.30
C ASP A 40 16.81 -37.87 1.03
N PHE A 41 16.36 -38.56 -0.03
CA PHE A 41 17.13 -38.66 -1.27
C PHE A 41 17.28 -37.31 -1.98
N ARG A 42 16.28 -36.43 -1.92
CA ARG A 42 16.39 -35.08 -2.49
C ARG A 42 17.40 -34.25 -1.70
N LYS A 43 17.40 -34.35 -0.37
CA LYS A 43 18.38 -33.69 0.51
C LYS A 43 19.80 -34.22 0.26
N PHE A 44 19.96 -35.52 0.02
CA PHE A 44 21.24 -36.12 -0.39
C PHE A 44 21.78 -35.49 -1.68
N LEU A 45 20.93 -35.30 -2.71
CA LEU A 45 21.33 -34.65 -3.95
C LEU A 45 21.64 -33.16 -3.75
N GLN A 46 20.80 -32.43 -3.02
CA GLN A 46 21.06 -31.02 -2.68
C GLN A 46 22.40 -30.84 -1.99
N ALA A 47 22.74 -31.72 -1.02
CA ALA A 47 24.05 -31.68 -0.36
C ALA A 47 25.21 -31.83 -1.36
N HIS A 48 25.09 -32.71 -2.36
CA HIS A 48 26.10 -32.86 -3.40
C HIS A 48 26.22 -31.61 -4.29
N GLY A 49 25.09 -31.01 -4.69
CA GLY A 49 25.10 -29.75 -5.43
C GLY A 49 25.79 -28.63 -4.65
N TYR A 50 25.44 -28.49 -3.37
CA TYR A 50 26.06 -27.53 -2.48
C TYR A 50 27.55 -27.75 -2.29
N MET A 51 28.00 -29.00 -2.17
CA MET A 51 29.43 -29.31 -2.12
C MET A 51 30.16 -28.84 -3.39
N GLY A 52 29.53 -28.96 -4.56
CA GLY A 52 30.03 -28.44 -5.82
C GLY A 52 30.22 -26.92 -5.79
N SER A 53 29.18 -26.18 -5.40
CA SER A 53 29.23 -24.73 -5.28
C SER A 53 30.25 -24.25 -4.24
N ILE A 54 30.35 -24.94 -3.10
CA ILE A 54 31.37 -24.66 -2.07
C ILE A 54 32.78 -24.89 -2.63
N HIS A 55 33.00 -25.99 -3.36
CA HIS A 55 34.30 -26.25 -3.97
C HIS A 55 34.65 -25.17 -4.99
N TYR A 56 33.69 -24.75 -5.80
CA TYR A 56 33.86 -23.66 -6.74
C TYR A 56 34.30 -22.37 -6.03
N ALA A 57 33.59 -21.97 -4.97
CA ALA A 57 33.94 -20.79 -4.18
C ALA A 57 35.29 -20.91 -3.46
N LEU A 58 35.66 -22.10 -2.98
CA LEU A 58 36.99 -22.33 -2.42
C LEU A 58 38.12 -22.24 -3.45
N GLN A 59 37.88 -22.59 -4.72
CA GLN A 59 38.86 -22.36 -5.79
C GLN A 59 38.97 -20.86 -6.14
N LYS A 60 37.85 -20.11 -6.08
CA LYS A 60 37.86 -18.64 -6.28
C LYS A 60 38.76 -17.91 -5.28
N LYS A 61 38.93 -18.45 -4.06
CA LYS A 61 39.75 -17.84 -2.99
C LYS A 61 41.17 -17.46 -3.41
N GLU A 62 41.77 -18.20 -4.35
CA GLU A 62 43.13 -17.94 -4.84
C GLU A 62 43.19 -16.77 -5.84
N LEU A 63 42.04 -16.26 -6.28
CA LEU A 63 41.94 -15.11 -7.18
C LEU A 63 41.95 -13.80 -6.39
N PRO A 64 42.34 -12.68 -7.02
CA PRO A 64 42.09 -11.35 -6.49
C PRO A 64 40.59 -11.09 -6.24
N PHE A 65 40.28 -10.32 -5.19
CA PHE A 65 38.91 -10.03 -4.72
C PHE A 65 37.94 -9.58 -5.84
N TYR A 66 38.40 -8.78 -6.79
CA TYR A 66 37.59 -8.28 -7.90
C TYR A 66 37.18 -9.34 -8.93
N TYR A 67 37.68 -10.58 -8.81
CA TYR A 67 37.25 -11.75 -9.59
C TYR A 67 36.37 -12.73 -8.80
N PHE A 68 35.91 -12.38 -7.60
CA PHE A 68 35.00 -13.24 -6.84
C PHE A 68 33.58 -13.25 -7.41
N SER A 69 33.21 -12.17 -8.11
CA SER A 69 32.04 -12.10 -8.99
C SER A 69 32.23 -13.07 -10.16
N SER A 70 31.40 -14.11 -10.17
CA SER A 70 31.40 -15.23 -11.12
C SER A 70 30.23 -15.05 -12.09
N TYR A 71 30.25 -15.74 -13.23
CA TYR A 71 29.09 -15.82 -14.14
C TYR A 71 28.01 -16.78 -13.60
N ASP A 72 27.80 -16.82 -12.28
CA ASP A 72 26.95 -17.77 -11.57
C ASP A 72 27.24 -19.25 -11.90
N LEU A 73 28.49 -19.58 -12.27
CA LEU A 73 28.88 -20.93 -12.71
C LEU A 73 28.89 -21.95 -11.57
N GLU A 74 28.86 -21.50 -10.32
CA GLU A 74 28.68 -22.34 -9.15
C GLU A 74 27.40 -23.19 -9.19
N TYR A 75 26.32 -22.71 -9.80
CA TYR A 75 25.06 -23.45 -9.92
C TYR A 75 25.13 -24.53 -11.00
N PRO A 76 25.55 -24.26 -12.25
CA PRO A 76 25.83 -25.30 -13.25
C PRO A 76 26.83 -26.37 -12.77
N VAL A 77 27.88 -25.97 -12.04
CA VAL A 77 28.82 -26.91 -11.43
C VAL A 77 28.11 -27.79 -10.40
N GLY A 78 27.29 -27.21 -9.53
CA GLY A 78 26.47 -27.95 -8.57
C GLY A 78 25.53 -28.96 -9.25
N GLU A 79 24.84 -28.54 -10.32
CA GLU A 79 23.96 -29.41 -11.12
C GLU A 79 24.71 -30.59 -11.74
N ALA A 80 25.91 -30.37 -12.31
CA ALA A 80 26.73 -31.45 -12.84
C ALA A 80 27.10 -32.47 -11.75
N VAL A 81 27.39 -32.01 -10.53
CA VAL A 81 27.66 -32.89 -9.38
C VAL A 81 26.41 -33.66 -8.96
N ILE A 82 25.22 -33.04 -8.97
CA ILE A 82 23.93 -33.71 -8.70
C ILE A 82 23.68 -34.83 -9.71
N LEU A 83 23.87 -34.56 -11.01
CA LEU A 83 23.69 -35.55 -12.06
C LEU A 83 24.62 -36.75 -11.87
N SER A 84 25.86 -36.53 -11.43
CA SER A 84 26.83 -37.58 -11.10
C SER A 84 26.45 -38.35 -9.83
N ALA A 85 26.08 -37.63 -8.77
CA ALA A 85 25.74 -38.20 -7.47
C ALA A 85 24.48 -39.08 -7.51
N SER A 86 23.55 -38.77 -8.40
CA SER A 86 22.34 -39.56 -8.62
C SER A 86 22.59 -40.89 -9.33
N THR A 87 23.81 -41.16 -9.83
CA THR A 87 24.11 -42.38 -10.58
C THR A 87 24.16 -43.62 -9.69
N HIS A 88 23.69 -44.76 -10.20
CA HIS A 88 23.85 -46.06 -9.54
C HIS A 88 25.31 -46.37 -9.22
N LYS A 89 26.24 -45.95 -10.10
CA LYS A 89 27.69 -46.12 -9.90
C LYS A 89 28.16 -45.39 -8.63
N HIS A 90 27.74 -44.14 -8.44
CA HIS A 90 28.07 -43.37 -7.24
C HIS A 90 27.40 -43.93 -6.00
N LEU A 91 26.08 -44.17 -6.06
CA LEU A 91 25.29 -44.72 -4.94
C LEU A 91 25.83 -46.08 -4.46
N LYS A 92 26.28 -46.92 -5.39
CA LYS A 92 27.00 -48.15 -5.06
C LYS A 92 28.33 -47.86 -4.36
N SER A 93 29.14 -46.92 -4.88
CA SER A 93 30.43 -46.61 -4.25
C SER A 93 30.31 -46.04 -2.84
N VAL A 94 29.20 -45.38 -2.52
CA VAL A 94 28.92 -44.87 -1.16
C VAL A 94 28.11 -45.86 -0.30
N GLY A 95 27.87 -47.08 -0.78
CA GLY A 95 27.19 -48.14 -0.03
C GLY A 95 25.68 -47.97 0.14
N LEU A 96 25.04 -47.06 -0.61
CA LEU A 96 23.59 -46.83 -0.57
C LEU A 96 22.80 -47.78 -1.49
N LEU A 97 23.50 -48.53 -2.35
CA LEU A 97 22.90 -49.51 -3.26
C LEU A 97 23.69 -50.83 -3.22
N PRO A 98 23.00 -51.99 -3.29
CA PRO A 98 23.64 -53.30 -3.33
C PRO A 98 24.40 -53.54 -4.64
N ASP A 99 25.39 -54.45 -4.58
CA ASP A 99 26.23 -54.81 -5.72
C ASP A 99 25.52 -55.78 -6.67
N VAL A 100 24.56 -55.24 -7.43
CA VAL A 100 23.75 -55.97 -8.40
C VAL A 100 23.73 -55.23 -9.74
N LYS A 101 23.66 -55.96 -10.85
CA LYS A 101 23.47 -55.37 -12.18
C LYS A 101 22.01 -54.91 -12.33
N TYR A 102 21.80 -53.60 -12.39
CA TYR A 102 20.47 -53.01 -12.54
C TYR A 102 19.96 -53.18 -13.96
N LYS A 103 18.66 -53.49 -14.09
CA LYS A 103 17.95 -53.58 -15.37
C LYS A 103 17.63 -52.18 -15.91
N ASP A 104 17.37 -52.10 -17.22
CA ASP A 104 17.12 -50.84 -17.94
C ASP A 104 15.86 -50.09 -17.44
N ASP A 105 14.87 -50.81 -16.94
CA ASP A 105 13.65 -50.26 -16.30
C ASP A 105 13.97 -49.45 -15.03
N VAL A 106 14.89 -49.93 -14.19
CA VAL A 106 15.36 -49.21 -13.00
C VAL A 106 16.17 -47.97 -13.39
N MET A 107 16.97 -48.06 -14.45
CA MET A 107 17.67 -46.91 -15.00
C MET A 107 16.72 -45.85 -15.56
N MET A 108 15.62 -46.27 -16.22
CA MET A 108 14.59 -45.35 -16.67
C MET A 108 13.84 -44.70 -15.51
N ASN A 109 13.49 -45.44 -14.45
CA ASN A 109 12.88 -44.86 -13.26
C ASN A 109 13.75 -43.76 -12.62
N ARG A 110 15.09 -43.93 -12.63
CA ARG A 110 16.01 -42.87 -12.23
C ARG A 110 15.89 -41.65 -13.15
N LEU A 111 15.96 -41.86 -14.47
CA LEU A 111 15.86 -40.74 -15.43
C LEU A 111 14.53 -40.01 -15.30
N PHE A 112 13.42 -40.72 -15.08
CA PHE A 112 12.12 -40.13 -14.76
C PHE A 112 12.19 -39.28 -13.49
N ARG A 113 12.78 -39.79 -12.39
CA ARG A 113 12.95 -39.00 -11.16
C ARG A 113 13.82 -37.75 -11.36
N MET A 114 14.88 -37.84 -12.17
CA MET A 114 15.74 -36.69 -12.48
C MET A 114 15.00 -35.65 -13.34
N VAL A 115 14.19 -36.09 -14.29
CA VAL A 115 13.31 -35.20 -15.06
C VAL A 115 12.25 -34.57 -14.17
N SER A 116 11.68 -35.32 -13.20
CA SER A 116 10.72 -34.78 -12.24
C SER A 116 11.30 -33.72 -11.29
N LEU A 117 12.61 -33.77 -11.00
CA LEU A 117 13.28 -32.73 -10.20
C LEU A 117 13.41 -31.39 -10.94
N GLY A 118 13.50 -31.44 -12.28
CA GLY A 118 13.47 -30.27 -13.15
C GLY A 118 12.14 -30.07 -13.88
N ALA A 119 11.10 -30.82 -13.52
CA ALA A 119 9.80 -30.71 -14.16
C ALA A 119 9.17 -29.35 -13.78
N PRO A 120 8.46 -28.71 -14.72
CA PRO A 120 7.73 -27.50 -14.41
C PRO A 120 6.77 -27.80 -13.25
N LYS A 121 6.78 -26.91 -12.25
CA LYS A 121 5.95 -27.06 -11.05
C LYS A 121 4.50 -27.25 -11.46
N THR A 122 3.90 -28.33 -10.99
CA THR A 122 2.54 -28.70 -11.40
C THR A 122 1.49 -27.88 -10.64
N GLU A 123 0.26 -27.92 -11.12
CA GLU A 123 -0.88 -27.30 -10.45
C GLU A 123 -1.10 -27.85 -9.02
N ILE A 124 -0.76 -29.12 -8.77
CA ILE A 124 -0.81 -29.73 -7.45
C ILE A 124 0.28 -29.13 -6.53
N ASP A 125 1.48 -28.93 -7.07
CA ASP A 125 2.57 -28.29 -6.33
C ASP A 125 2.21 -26.84 -5.97
N ALA A 126 1.58 -26.12 -6.90
CA ALA A 126 1.07 -24.77 -6.65
C ALA A 126 0.06 -24.78 -5.51
N LYS A 127 -0.91 -25.70 -5.51
CA LYS A 127 -1.91 -25.81 -4.44
C LYS A 127 -1.27 -26.07 -3.07
N ASN A 128 -0.31 -27.00 -2.99
CA ASN A 128 0.39 -27.30 -1.75
C ASN A 128 1.24 -26.12 -1.25
N PHE A 129 1.91 -25.42 -2.17
CA PHE A 129 2.65 -24.21 -1.85
C PHE A 129 1.73 -23.11 -1.33
N LEU A 130 0.60 -22.85 -1.98
CA LEU A 130 -0.37 -21.84 -1.55
C LEU A 130 -0.88 -22.11 -0.13
N GLY A 131 -1.17 -23.36 0.22
CA GLY A 131 -1.57 -23.72 1.59
C GLY A 131 -0.49 -23.39 2.60
N LYS A 132 0.75 -23.85 2.37
CA LYS A 132 1.88 -23.55 3.26
C LYS A 132 2.19 -22.05 3.35
N ALA A 133 2.13 -21.35 2.23
CA ALA A 133 2.36 -19.91 2.16
C ALA A 133 1.28 -19.14 2.93
N SER A 134 0.02 -19.57 2.83
CA SER A 134 -1.10 -18.99 3.59
C SER A 134 -0.89 -19.12 5.09
N ASP A 135 -0.59 -20.33 5.58
CA ASP A 135 -0.35 -20.57 7.01
C ASP A 135 0.85 -19.76 7.52
N LYS A 136 1.92 -19.71 6.72
CA LYS A 136 3.13 -18.96 7.04
C LYS A 136 2.84 -17.46 7.13
N LEU A 137 2.23 -16.87 6.11
CA LEU A 137 1.91 -15.44 6.08
C LEU A 137 0.93 -15.07 7.19
N PHE A 138 -0.06 -15.93 7.47
CA PHE A 138 -1.00 -15.70 8.57
C PHE A 138 -0.26 -15.56 9.91
N ASN A 139 0.64 -16.48 10.24
CA ASN A 139 1.41 -16.41 11.48
C ASN A 139 2.30 -15.17 11.55
N LEU A 140 2.89 -14.76 10.41
CA LEU A 140 3.71 -13.55 10.32
C LEU A 140 2.87 -12.29 10.58
N TYR A 141 1.70 -12.16 9.95
CA TYR A 141 0.81 -11.02 10.16
C TYR A 141 0.21 -11.00 11.57
N ASP A 142 -0.12 -12.16 12.15
CA ASP A 142 -0.60 -12.26 13.53
C ASP A 142 0.46 -11.81 14.54
N THR A 143 1.73 -12.13 14.27
CA THR A 143 2.88 -11.63 15.03
C THR A 143 2.98 -10.11 14.93
N ILE A 144 2.90 -9.53 13.72
CA ILE A 144 2.90 -8.06 13.53
C ILE A 144 1.74 -7.43 14.31
N ALA A 145 0.52 -7.95 14.15
CA ALA A 145 -0.67 -7.39 14.78
C ALA A 145 -0.55 -7.38 16.30
N THR A 146 -0.03 -8.47 16.89
CA THR A 146 0.21 -8.56 18.34
C THR A 146 1.26 -7.56 18.80
N GLU A 147 2.40 -7.46 18.12
CA GLU A 147 3.46 -6.50 18.45
C GLU A 147 2.99 -5.05 18.34
N VAL A 148 2.24 -4.72 17.29
CA VAL A 148 1.67 -3.37 17.11
C VAL A 148 0.63 -3.07 18.19
N TYR A 149 -0.32 -3.98 18.44
CA TYR A 149 -1.42 -3.76 19.39
C TYR A 149 -0.97 -3.69 20.85
N THR A 150 -0.04 -4.54 21.27
CA THR A 150 0.50 -4.50 22.65
C THR A 150 1.30 -3.22 22.95
N SER A 151 1.59 -2.42 21.93
CA SER A 151 2.42 -1.23 22.03
C SER A 151 1.66 0.10 22.05
N SER A 152 0.35 0.11 21.80
CA SER A 152 -0.46 1.35 21.85
C SER A 152 -0.74 1.85 23.27
N ASP A 153 -0.35 1.08 24.30
CA ASP A 153 -0.57 1.42 25.71
C ASP A 153 0.71 1.93 26.43
N ASN A 154 1.89 1.85 25.81
CA ASN A 154 3.16 2.29 26.41
C ASN A 154 4.06 2.98 25.38
N ASP A 155 3.74 4.23 25.05
CA ASP A 155 4.67 5.14 24.37
C ASP A 155 5.82 5.51 25.33
N GLU A 156 7.07 5.34 24.88
CA GLU A 156 8.20 6.29 25.09
C GLU A 156 9.59 5.70 24.87
N ASP A 157 9.78 4.39 24.67
CA ASP A 157 11.14 3.84 24.57
C ASP A 157 11.64 3.61 23.13
N PHE A 158 12.65 4.37 22.73
CA PHE A 158 13.31 4.29 21.43
C PHE A 158 13.83 2.86 21.13
N GLU A 159 14.23 2.09 22.15
CA GLU A 159 14.61 0.68 21.98
C GLU A 159 13.45 -0.23 21.55
N SER A 160 12.22 0.07 21.97
CA SER A 160 11.02 -0.66 21.53
C SER A 160 10.81 -0.48 20.02
N LEU A 161 11.08 0.72 19.50
CA LEU A 161 10.99 1.03 18.07
C LEU A 161 12.01 0.22 17.25
N PHE A 162 13.26 0.08 17.72
CA PHE A 162 14.30 -0.69 17.04
C PHE A 162 14.04 -2.20 17.04
N GLN A 163 13.53 -2.75 18.15
CA GLN A 163 13.12 -4.15 18.19
C GLN A 163 11.96 -4.42 17.23
N LYS A 164 10.96 -3.53 17.17
CA LYS A 164 9.87 -3.58 16.19
C LYS A 164 10.42 -3.56 14.76
N LEU A 165 11.38 -2.69 14.45
CA LEU A 165 12.01 -2.61 13.13
C LEU A 165 12.69 -3.92 12.73
N THR A 166 13.41 -4.58 13.65
CA THR A 166 14.10 -5.85 13.36
C THR A 166 13.12 -6.99 13.07
N VAL A 167 12.02 -7.06 13.83
CA VAL A 167 10.94 -8.03 13.60
C VAL A 167 10.28 -7.77 12.25
N VAL A 168 9.89 -6.52 11.96
CA VAL A 168 9.27 -6.17 10.68
C VAL A 168 10.22 -6.43 9.51
N GLN A 169 11.53 -6.20 9.67
CA GLN A 169 12.54 -6.51 8.64
C GLN A 169 12.63 -8.02 8.37
N THR A 170 12.64 -8.83 9.43
CA THR A 170 12.64 -10.30 9.29
C THR A 170 11.40 -10.77 8.55
N ILE A 171 10.23 -10.25 8.92
CA ILE A 171 8.97 -10.60 8.29
C ILE A 171 8.93 -10.14 6.83
N SER A 172 9.39 -8.92 6.55
CA SER A 172 9.48 -8.37 5.18
C SER A 172 10.29 -9.29 4.26
N ASN A 173 11.46 -9.75 4.73
CA ASN A 173 12.29 -10.71 3.99
C ASN A 173 11.55 -12.02 3.73
N GLU A 174 10.80 -12.53 4.70
CA GLU A 174 10.01 -13.75 4.52
C GLU A 174 8.86 -13.58 3.51
N VAL A 175 8.20 -12.40 3.49
CA VAL A 175 7.17 -12.09 2.48
C VAL A 175 7.79 -12.02 1.08
N VAL A 176 8.96 -11.40 0.94
CA VAL A 176 9.71 -11.35 -0.34
C VAL A 176 10.07 -12.77 -0.80
N GLU A 177 10.57 -13.64 0.08
CA GLU A 177 10.87 -15.03 -0.27
C GLU A 177 9.64 -15.80 -0.78
N VAL A 178 8.48 -15.60 -0.14
CA VAL A 178 7.22 -16.22 -0.57
C VAL A 178 6.80 -15.70 -1.96
N ALA A 179 6.92 -14.39 -2.20
CA ALA A 179 6.62 -13.79 -3.49
C ALA A 179 7.52 -14.32 -4.61
N GLU A 180 8.83 -14.40 -4.37
CA GLU A 180 9.81 -14.96 -5.31
C GLU A 180 9.56 -16.45 -5.60
N GLU A 181 9.18 -17.23 -4.59
CA GLU A 181 8.81 -18.64 -4.79
C GLU A 181 7.53 -18.78 -5.64
N ALA A 182 6.58 -17.84 -5.49
CA ALA A 182 5.35 -17.77 -6.30
C ALA A 182 5.62 -17.37 -7.76
N LYS A 183 6.66 -16.55 -8.02
CA LYS A 183 7.10 -16.18 -9.39
C LYS A 183 7.60 -17.38 -10.19
N LYS A 184 8.17 -18.40 -9.54
CA LYS A 184 8.70 -19.63 -10.18
C LYS A 184 7.64 -20.54 -10.83
N TYR A 185 6.36 -20.35 -10.53
CA TYR A 185 5.28 -21.11 -11.17
C TYR A 185 4.94 -20.52 -12.54
N ASP A 186 4.64 -21.32 -13.55
CA ASP A 186 4.15 -20.77 -14.83
C ASP A 186 2.62 -20.65 -14.79
N LEU A 187 2.09 -19.43 -14.84
CA LEU A 187 0.64 -19.16 -14.79
C LEU A 187 -0.11 -19.66 -16.03
N THR A 188 0.58 -19.96 -17.13
CA THR A 188 -0.04 -20.55 -18.32
C THR A 188 -0.40 -22.03 -18.12
N LEU A 189 0.32 -22.71 -17.22
CA LEU A 189 0.11 -24.13 -16.90
C LEU A 189 -0.97 -24.35 -15.82
N ILE A 190 -1.41 -23.30 -15.12
CA ILE A 190 -2.42 -23.37 -14.06
C ILE A 190 -3.82 -23.21 -14.66
N LYS A 191 -4.66 -24.24 -14.50
CA LYS A 191 -6.03 -24.27 -15.04
C LYS A 191 -7.05 -23.68 -14.07
N ASP A 192 -6.94 -23.98 -12.77
CA ASP A 192 -7.85 -23.47 -11.76
C ASP A 192 -7.68 -21.94 -11.61
N PRO A 193 -8.73 -21.14 -11.89
CA PRO A 193 -8.67 -19.69 -11.78
C PRO A 193 -8.40 -19.22 -10.36
N LYS A 194 -8.81 -19.96 -9.32
CA LYS A 194 -8.57 -19.61 -7.93
C LYS A 194 -7.08 -19.73 -7.59
N ILE A 195 -6.44 -20.83 -7.98
CA ILE A 195 -5.00 -21.05 -7.79
C ILE A 195 -4.22 -19.99 -8.57
N LYS A 196 -4.62 -19.71 -9.81
CA LYS A 196 -3.99 -18.71 -10.66
C LYS A 196 -4.06 -17.31 -10.05
N ASN A 197 -5.23 -16.91 -9.53
CA ASN A 197 -5.42 -15.61 -8.89
C ASN A 197 -4.66 -15.52 -7.55
N ALA A 198 -4.65 -16.58 -6.75
CA ALA A 198 -3.87 -16.63 -5.51
C ALA A 198 -2.37 -16.47 -5.78
N LEU A 199 -1.83 -17.16 -6.80
CA LEU A 199 -0.43 -16.99 -7.22
C LEU A 199 -0.14 -15.58 -7.72
N LYS A 200 -1.05 -14.96 -8.50
CA LYS A 200 -0.90 -13.57 -8.94
C LYS A 200 -0.81 -12.62 -7.75
N ARG A 201 -1.66 -12.79 -6.72
CA ARG A 201 -1.64 -11.98 -5.51
C ARG A 201 -0.35 -12.18 -4.70
N LEU A 202 0.07 -13.43 -4.48
CA LEU A 202 1.33 -13.70 -3.75
C LEU A 202 2.56 -13.14 -4.46
N ARG A 203 2.59 -13.10 -5.79
CA ARG A 203 3.73 -12.47 -6.51
C ARG A 203 3.88 -10.99 -6.20
N LYS A 204 2.77 -10.33 -5.87
CA LYS A 204 2.69 -8.90 -5.60
C LYS A 204 2.68 -8.59 -4.11
N SER A 205 2.55 -9.59 -3.23
CA SER A 205 2.50 -9.37 -1.78
C SER A 205 3.78 -8.77 -1.19
N ALA A 206 4.91 -8.90 -1.91
CA ALA A 206 6.14 -8.23 -1.53
C ALA A 206 6.05 -6.70 -1.68
N SER A 207 5.28 -6.17 -2.65
CA SER A 207 5.04 -4.73 -2.87
C SER A 207 6.27 -3.85 -2.53
N TYR A 208 6.17 -2.99 -1.50
CA TYR A 208 7.26 -2.14 -1.03
C TYR A 208 8.42 -2.87 -0.33
N PHE A 209 8.19 -4.07 0.23
CA PHE A 209 9.22 -4.86 0.91
C PHE A 209 10.35 -5.32 -0.02
N VAL A 210 10.17 -5.26 -1.34
CA VAL A 210 11.24 -5.50 -2.32
C VAL A 210 12.41 -4.52 -2.18
N LEU A 211 12.20 -3.37 -1.51
CA LEU A 211 13.25 -2.40 -1.23
C LEU A 211 14.24 -2.87 -0.14
N GLY A 212 13.91 -3.91 0.63
CA GLY A 212 14.76 -4.39 1.72
C GLY A 212 14.96 -3.32 2.80
N GLU A 213 16.21 -2.98 3.13
CA GLU A 213 16.53 -1.97 4.15
C GLU A 213 16.02 -0.56 3.79
N GLU A 214 15.96 -0.22 2.50
CA GLU A 214 15.48 1.10 2.05
C GLU A 214 13.98 1.29 2.29
N TYR A 215 13.21 0.21 2.40
CA TYR A 215 11.81 0.28 2.83
C TYR A 215 11.71 1.01 4.18
N PHE A 216 12.60 0.67 5.11
CA PHE A 216 12.60 1.25 6.45
C PHE A 216 13.23 2.63 6.44
N ASN A 217 14.46 2.72 5.92
CA ASN A 217 15.28 3.93 6.02
C ASN A 217 14.67 5.12 5.26
N ASN A 218 13.97 4.86 4.15
CA ASN A 218 13.44 5.91 3.31
C ASN A 218 11.92 5.98 3.44
N LEU A 219 11.20 4.91 3.08
CA LEU A 219 9.74 4.96 2.97
C LEU A 219 9.05 5.05 4.34
N LEU A 220 9.32 4.12 5.25
CA LEU A 220 8.66 4.07 6.56
C LEU A 220 9.07 5.27 7.43
N LEU A 221 10.36 5.57 7.54
CA LEU A 221 10.84 6.71 8.32
C LEU A 221 10.31 8.03 7.76
N SER A 222 10.32 8.22 6.43
CA SER A 222 9.79 9.47 5.85
C SER A 222 8.28 9.58 6.00
N SER A 223 7.54 8.47 5.92
CA SER A 223 6.09 8.48 6.15
C SER A 223 5.77 8.87 7.60
N ASN A 224 6.49 8.31 8.57
CA ASN A 224 6.31 8.66 9.99
C ASN A 224 6.75 10.10 10.29
N ALA A 225 7.88 10.55 9.73
CA ALA A 225 8.35 11.92 9.87
C ALA A 225 7.35 12.95 9.31
N LEU A 226 6.62 12.62 8.23
CA LEU A 226 5.54 13.46 7.71
C LEU A 226 4.30 13.43 8.58
N LYS A 227 3.96 12.28 9.19
CA LYS A 227 2.84 12.20 10.16
C LYS A 227 3.11 13.07 11.39
N GLU A 228 4.34 13.05 11.90
CA GLU A 228 4.77 13.85 13.06
C GLU A 228 4.66 15.36 12.82
N LEU A 229 4.77 15.84 11.57
CA LEU A 229 4.54 17.26 11.23
C LEU A 229 3.18 17.79 11.69
N SER A 230 2.17 16.92 11.78
CA SER A 230 0.83 17.32 12.22
C SER A 230 0.73 17.53 13.74
N THR A 231 1.69 17.00 14.49
CA THR A 231 1.68 16.99 15.96
C THR A 231 2.75 17.87 16.59
N ASP A 232 3.71 18.38 15.82
CA ASP A 232 4.79 19.21 16.33
C ASP A 232 4.29 20.60 16.79
N LYS A 233 4.63 21.00 18.03
CA LYS A 233 4.21 22.25 18.68
C LYS A 233 5.23 23.33 18.43
N ASP A 234 5.11 23.99 17.29
CA ASP A 234 6.22 24.79 16.79
C ASP A 234 5.79 26.11 16.13
N ILE A 235 4.49 26.41 16.03
CA ILE A 235 4.00 27.65 15.41
C ILE A 235 3.81 28.77 16.42
N GLU A 236 4.48 29.90 16.23
CA GLU A 236 4.35 31.05 17.13
C GLU A 236 2.89 31.59 17.18
N PRO A 237 2.48 32.25 18.27
CA PRO A 237 1.14 32.80 18.40
C PRO A 237 1.00 34.11 17.63
N TYR A 238 -0.18 34.32 17.04
CA TYR A 238 -0.49 35.57 16.35
C TYR A 238 -0.67 36.75 17.35
N GLN A 239 0.11 37.82 17.19
CA GLN A 239 -0.03 39.09 17.92
C GLN A 239 -0.17 38.94 19.46
N ASN A 240 0.64 38.08 20.08
CA ASN A 240 0.64 37.78 21.53
C ASN A 240 -0.62 37.08 22.06
N SER A 241 -1.38 36.37 21.22
CA SER A 241 -2.43 35.46 21.67
C SER A 241 -1.85 34.38 22.59
N VAL A 242 -2.43 34.16 23.77
CA VAL A 242 -2.03 33.06 24.66
C VAL A 242 -2.91 31.86 24.37
N PHE A 243 -2.31 30.72 24.02
CA PHE A 243 -3.05 29.46 23.88
C PHE A 243 -3.58 29.03 25.26
N GLU A 244 -4.85 28.65 25.36
CA GLU A 244 -5.51 28.28 26.62
C GLU A 244 -4.97 26.98 27.24
N THR A 245 -4.11 26.23 26.54
CA THR A 245 -3.60 24.93 26.96
C THR A 245 -2.12 24.99 27.29
N ASP A 246 -1.76 24.43 28.44
CA ASP A 246 -0.49 24.55 29.16
C ASP A 246 0.79 24.25 28.35
N GLU A 247 1.83 24.99 28.78
CA GLU A 247 3.28 24.89 28.56
C GLU A 247 3.82 25.02 27.12
N GLU A 248 4.61 26.10 26.95
CA GLU A 248 5.23 26.66 25.74
C GLU A 248 4.23 27.17 24.70
N GLY A 249 4.24 28.50 24.49
CA GLY A 249 3.25 29.23 23.70
C GLY A 249 3.33 29.02 22.18
N TYR A 250 3.53 27.79 21.71
CA TYR A 250 3.50 27.41 20.30
C TYR A 250 2.25 26.57 19.99
N ALA A 251 1.61 26.83 18.85
CA ALA A 251 0.51 26.04 18.30
C ALA A 251 1.04 24.88 17.45
N TYR A 252 0.23 23.83 17.39
CA TYR A 252 0.32 22.75 16.43
C TYR A 252 -0.99 22.62 15.66
N PHE A 253 -1.09 21.68 14.72
CA PHE A 253 -2.22 21.65 13.80
C PHE A 253 -3.62 21.55 14.47
N PRO A 254 -3.84 20.71 15.49
CA PRO A 254 -5.05 20.72 16.32
C PRO A 254 -5.40 22.07 16.96
N ASP A 255 -4.41 22.85 17.42
CA ASP A 255 -4.65 24.23 17.91
C ASP A 255 -5.11 25.14 16.77
N ILE A 256 -4.43 25.08 15.64
CA ILE A 256 -4.79 25.85 14.44
C ILE A 256 -6.22 25.53 14.01
N THR A 257 -6.63 24.26 14.05
CA THR A 257 -8.01 23.84 13.76
C THR A 257 -9.02 24.45 14.74
N ARG A 258 -8.69 24.50 16.04
CA ARG A 258 -9.52 25.19 17.04
C ARG A 258 -9.65 26.69 16.76
N ILE A 259 -8.58 27.31 16.24
CA ILE A 259 -8.57 28.73 15.84
C ILE A 259 -9.49 28.93 14.63
N TYR A 260 -9.39 28.12 13.58
CA TYR A 260 -10.31 28.15 12.43
C TYR A 260 -11.79 28.02 12.85
N ALA A 261 -12.07 27.26 13.91
CA ALA A 261 -13.42 27.09 14.43
C ALA A 261 -13.98 28.33 15.16
N LYS A 262 -13.12 29.21 15.67
CA LYS A 262 -13.50 30.32 16.59
C LYS A 262 -13.19 31.71 16.04
N SER A 263 -12.02 31.90 15.45
CA SER A 263 -11.56 33.20 14.97
C SER A 263 -12.42 33.71 13.82
N GLN A 264 -12.59 35.03 13.77
CA GLN A 264 -13.20 35.76 12.66
C GLN A 264 -12.20 36.74 12.01
N ASP A 265 -10.94 36.77 12.45
CA ASP A 265 -9.90 37.63 11.87
C ASP A 265 -9.23 36.92 10.69
N PRO A 266 -9.46 37.37 9.43
CA PRO A 266 -8.82 36.77 8.25
C PRO A 266 -7.30 36.77 8.33
N LYS A 267 -6.71 37.78 8.97
CA LYS A 267 -5.25 37.92 9.07
C LYS A 267 -4.66 36.90 10.05
N GLU A 268 -5.39 36.57 11.10
CA GLU A 268 -5.02 35.49 12.02
C GLU A 268 -5.06 34.14 11.29
N LEU A 269 -6.12 33.87 10.53
CA LEU A 269 -6.25 32.65 9.74
C LEU A 269 -5.14 32.53 8.68
N GLN A 270 -4.87 33.62 7.96
CA GLN A 270 -3.78 33.69 6.99
C GLN A 270 -2.43 33.43 7.66
N TYR A 271 -2.15 34.06 8.80
CA TYR A 271 -0.89 33.89 9.53
C TYR A 271 -0.64 32.42 9.89
N TYR A 272 -1.63 31.71 10.43
CA TYR A 272 -1.47 30.31 10.79
C TYR A 272 -1.39 29.40 9.56
N TRP A 273 -2.08 29.73 8.46
CA TRP A 273 -1.98 29.01 7.19
C TRP A 273 -0.55 29.08 6.62
N GLU A 274 0.04 30.28 6.61
CA GLU A 274 1.38 30.56 6.06
C GLU A 274 2.46 30.01 6.98
N SER A 275 2.39 30.33 8.28
CA SER A 275 3.44 29.98 9.24
C SER A 275 3.64 28.46 9.36
N TRP A 276 2.55 27.69 9.36
CA TRP A 276 2.65 26.23 9.40
C TRP A 276 3.31 25.66 8.13
N ARG A 277 2.96 26.16 6.95
CA ARG A 277 3.55 25.68 5.69
C ARG A 277 5.00 26.09 5.53
N ASP A 278 5.32 27.35 5.82
CA ASP A 278 6.67 27.88 5.68
C ASP A 278 7.66 27.18 6.60
N LYS A 279 7.23 26.88 7.83
CA LYS A 279 8.07 26.17 8.80
C LYS A 279 8.32 24.72 8.38
N ASN A 280 7.29 24.04 7.87
CA ASN A 280 7.36 22.62 7.52
C ASN A 280 7.79 22.35 6.07
N GLN A 281 8.04 23.39 5.27
CA GLN A 281 8.32 23.26 3.83
C GLN A 281 9.53 22.36 3.52
N VAL A 282 10.67 22.62 4.17
CA VAL A 282 11.91 21.89 3.88
C VAL A 282 11.78 20.42 4.29
N TRP A 283 11.20 20.19 5.47
CA TRP A 283 10.99 18.85 6.01
C TRP A 283 10.04 18.04 5.13
N SER A 284 8.89 18.63 4.78
CA SER A 284 7.91 17.98 3.90
C SER A 284 8.49 17.66 2.52
N ASN A 285 9.25 18.58 1.92
CA ASN A 285 9.89 18.36 0.62
C ASN A 285 10.86 17.17 0.64
N ILE A 286 11.72 17.08 1.64
CA ILE A 286 12.72 16.01 1.74
C ILE A 286 12.03 14.66 1.90
N HIS A 287 11.12 14.55 2.87
CA HIS A 287 10.48 13.28 3.17
C HIS A 287 9.51 12.83 2.07
N PHE A 288 8.78 13.77 1.45
CA PHE A 288 7.91 13.43 0.32
C PHE A 288 8.72 12.96 -0.89
N SER A 289 9.85 13.60 -1.19
CA SER A 289 10.74 13.18 -2.28
C SER A 289 11.27 11.76 -2.06
N ASN A 290 11.69 11.44 -0.82
CA ASN A 290 12.13 10.09 -0.46
C ASN A 290 11.04 9.04 -0.71
N ILE A 291 9.77 9.35 -0.37
CA ILE A 291 8.64 8.46 -0.60
C ILE A 291 8.44 8.24 -2.10
N VAL A 292 8.44 9.30 -2.91
CA VAL A 292 8.29 9.20 -4.37
C VAL A 292 9.41 8.37 -4.98
N GLU A 293 10.67 8.59 -4.60
CA GLU A 293 11.80 7.81 -5.06
C GLU A 293 11.68 6.32 -4.66
N SER A 294 11.25 6.02 -3.43
CA SER A 294 10.99 4.66 -2.97
C SER A 294 9.89 3.96 -3.76
N ILE A 295 8.80 4.67 -4.09
CA ILE A 295 7.71 4.13 -4.94
C ILE A 295 8.25 3.84 -6.34
N GLN A 296 8.96 4.78 -6.95
CA GLN A 296 9.54 4.61 -8.29
C GLN A 296 10.50 3.40 -8.34
N LYS A 297 11.35 3.27 -7.33
CA LYS A 297 12.27 2.14 -7.22
C LYS A 297 11.53 0.81 -7.02
N SER A 298 10.49 0.78 -6.20
CA SER A 298 9.65 -0.41 -6.00
C SER A 298 8.97 -0.85 -7.30
N ALA A 299 8.39 0.10 -8.03
CA ALA A 299 7.75 -0.13 -9.33
C ALA A 299 8.76 -0.73 -10.35
N ASN A 300 9.97 -0.15 -10.41
CA ASN A 300 11.04 -0.66 -11.27
C ASN A 300 11.49 -2.08 -10.89
N LEU A 301 11.69 -2.36 -9.59
CA LEU A 301 12.11 -3.69 -9.10
C LEU A 301 11.05 -4.77 -9.29
N THR A 302 9.79 -4.37 -9.45
CA THR A 302 8.65 -5.28 -9.68
C THR A 302 8.22 -5.35 -11.15
N ASP A 303 8.95 -4.69 -12.05
CA ASP A 303 8.61 -4.58 -13.48
C ASP A 303 7.20 -4.03 -13.73
N MET A 304 6.73 -3.12 -12.87
CA MET A 304 5.42 -2.47 -12.97
C MET A 304 5.57 -0.99 -13.36
N GLY A 305 4.63 -0.47 -14.14
CA GLY A 305 4.51 0.97 -14.33
C GLY A 305 4.25 1.66 -12.98
N ILE A 306 4.79 2.87 -12.78
CA ILE A 306 4.64 3.60 -11.50
C ILE A 306 3.16 3.78 -11.12
N LEU A 307 2.31 4.15 -12.07
CA LEU A 307 0.88 4.33 -11.84
C LEU A 307 0.17 2.98 -11.61
N ASP A 308 0.56 1.92 -12.33
CA ASP A 308 0.02 0.57 -12.12
C ASP A 308 0.38 0.03 -10.74
N PHE A 309 1.57 0.37 -10.24
CA PHE A 309 2.04 0.04 -8.89
C PHE A 309 1.22 0.82 -7.85
N TRP A 310 1.07 2.14 -8.03
CA TRP A 310 0.35 3.01 -7.10
C TRP A 310 -1.15 2.72 -7.01
N PHE A 311 -1.78 2.32 -8.12
CA PHE A 311 -3.20 1.98 -8.22
C PHE A 311 -3.47 0.48 -8.33
N GLU A 312 -2.51 -0.36 -7.94
CA GLU A 312 -2.56 -1.81 -8.15
C GLU A 312 -3.84 -2.46 -7.59
N ILE A 313 -4.28 -1.99 -6.41
CA ILE A 313 -5.46 -2.51 -5.70
C ILE A 313 -6.77 -2.36 -6.48
N TYR A 314 -6.83 -1.43 -7.44
CA TYR A 314 -8.02 -1.16 -8.24
C TYR A 314 -8.10 -2.06 -9.48
N GLU A 315 -7.05 -2.83 -9.77
CA GLU A 315 -7.00 -3.82 -10.86
C GLU A 315 -7.48 -3.25 -12.23
N ASN A 316 -7.26 -1.96 -12.48
CA ASN A 316 -7.67 -1.25 -13.70
C ASN A 316 -6.53 -0.37 -14.24
N PRO A 317 -5.97 -0.65 -15.44
CA PRO A 317 -4.90 0.17 -16.01
C PRO A 317 -5.35 1.59 -16.39
N ASN A 318 -6.66 1.80 -16.61
CA ASN A 318 -7.23 3.11 -16.98
C ASN A 318 -7.98 3.74 -15.79
N PHE A 319 -7.53 3.47 -14.58
CA PHE A 319 -8.22 3.92 -13.37
C PHE A 319 -8.26 5.45 -13.23
N LEU A 320 -7.21 6.14 -13.69
CA LEU A 320 -7.18 7.62 -13.72
C LEU A 320 -8.29 8.20 -14.61
N ASP A 321 -8.51 7.62 -15.80
CA ASP A 321 -9.55 8.08 -16.72
C ASP A 321 -10.95 7.90 -16.12
N GLU A 322 -11.16 6.82 -15.36
CA GLU A 322 -12.42 6.58 -14.64
C GLU A 322 -12.64 7.60 -13.52
N MET A 323 -11.60 7.94 -12.75
CA MET A 323 -11.68 9.01 -11.76
C MET A 323 -11.95 10.37 -12.40
N GLU A 324 -11.31 10.68 -13.53
CA GLU A 324 -11.55 11.93 -14.26
C GLU A 324 -13.00 11.99 -14.79
N ALA A 325 -13.55 10.87 -15.26
CA ALA A 325 -14.95 10.79 -15.69
C ALA A 325 -15.91 11.08 -14.52
N ILE A 326 -15.66 10.51 -13.34
CA ILE A 326 -16.45 10.79 -12.12
C ILE A 326 -16.33 12.27 -11.75
N MET A 327 -15.12 12.83 -11.75
CA MET A 327 -14.91 14.24 -11.45
C MET A 327 -15.67 15.16 -12.42
N LYS A 328 -15.74 14.80 -13.71
CA LYS A 328 -16.56 15.53 -14.70
C LYS A 328 -18.06 15.46 -14.40
N GLN A 329 -18.56 14.32 -13.92
CA GLN A 329 -19.95 14.20 -13.48
C GLN A 329 -20.23 15.10 -12.26
N LEU A 330 -19.30 15.10 -11.29
CA LEU A 330 -19.41 15.89 -10.06
C LEU A 330 -19.23 17.39 -10.28
N ASN A 331 -18.44 17.82 -11.26
CA ASN A 331 -18.22 19.25 -11.57
C ASN A 331 -19.54 19.98 -11.93
N HIS A 332 -20.57 19.23 -12.34
CA HIS A 332 -21.92 19.79 -12.56
C HIS A 332 -22.69 20.06 -11.24
N PHE A 333 -22.09 19.79 -10.09
CA PHE A 333 -22.62 20.02 -8.75
C PHE A 333 -21.95 21.26 -8.14
N THR A 334 -22.45 22.45 -8.46
CA THR A 334 -21.81 23.73 -8.13
C THR A 334 -22.07 24.18 -6.69
N PHE A 335 -21.27 23.70 -5.73
CA PHE A 335 -21.31 24.14 -4.32
C PHE A 335 -20.63 25.52 -4.09
N ASN A 336 -19.56 25.84 -4.82
CA ASN A 336 -18.66 26.95 -4.45
C ASN A 336 -19.27 28.36 -4.55
N CYS A 337 -20.22 28.57 -5.46
CA CYS A 337 -20.72 29.90 -5.77
C CYS A 337 -21.64 30.46 -4.67
N THR A 338 -22.44 29.60 -4.03
CA THR A 338 -23.29 30.01 -2.90
C THR A 338 -22.43 30.36 -1.68
N LEU A 339 -21.35 29.59 -1.48
CA LEU A 339 -20.45 29.73 -0.36
C LEU A 339 -19.75 31.10 -0.31
N LEU A 340 -19.33 31.64 -1.46
CA LEU A 340 -18.76 32.99 -1.57
C LEU A 340 -19.67 34.09 -1.00
N SER A 341 -20.99 33.97 -1.22
CA SER A 341 -21.95 34.96 -0.70
C SER A 341 -22.12 34.84 0.82
N ASP A 342 -22.10 33.62 1.35
CA ASP A 342 -22.26 33.33 2.76
C ASP A 342 -20.94 33.58 3.55
N ILE A 343 -19.75 33.36 2.96
CA ILE A 343 -18.43 33.70 3.54
C ILE A 343 -18.31 35.22 3.76
N ASN A 344 -18.68 36.03 2.77
CA ASN A 344 -18.67 37.49 2.91
C ASN A 344 -19.56 37.97 4.08
N TYR A 345 -20.65 37.24 4.35
CA TYR A 345 -21.55 37.50 5.48
C TYR A 345 -20.97 37.02 6.82
N ILE A 346 -20.24 35.91 6.84
CA ILE A 346 -19.65 35.33 8.07
C ILE A 346 -18.41 36.09 8.54
N ILE A 347 -17.54 36.52 7.61
CA ILE A 347 -16.20 37.05 7.93
C ILE A 347 -16.12 38.59 7.78
N ASN A 348 -17.18 39.26 7.31
CA ASN A 348 -17.18 40.71 7.02
C ASN A 348 -16.03 41.18 6.11
N VAL A 349 -15.47 40.28 5.29
CA VAL A 349 -14.47 40.59 4.26
C VAL A 349 -15.15 40.67 2.91
N VAL A 350 -14.68 41.58 2.05
CA VAL A 350 -15.08 41.61 0.64
C VAL A 350 -14.10 40.76 -0.16
N ILE A 351 -14.52 39.54 -0.50
CA ILE A 351 -13.80 38.65 -1.42
C ILE A 351 -14.29 38.92 -2.86
N ASP A 352 -13.41 38.79 -3.84
CA ASP A 352 -13.79 38.83 -5.25
C ASP A 352 -14.82 37.73 -5.53
N LYS A 353 -16.04 38.12 -5.91
CA LYS A 353 -17.14 37.21 -6.20
C LYS A 353 -16.94 36.39 -7.48
N THR A 354 -15.89 36.69 -8.24
CA THR A 354 -15.59 36.09 -9.54
C THR A 354 -14.27 35.34 -9.58
N GLY A 355 -13.42 35.45 -8.56
CA GLY A 355 -12.16 34.72 -8.44
C GLY A 355 -12.27 33.48 -7.55
N PRO A 356 -11.19 32.69 -7.42
CA PRO A 356 -11.11 31.58 -6.47
C PRO A 356 -11.26 32.06 -5.01
N ILE A 357 -11.68 31.17 -4.12
CA ILE A 357 -11.81 31.45 -2.68
C ILE A 357 -10.42 31.36 -2.04
N PRO A 358 -9.95 32.37 -1.26
CA PRO A 358 -8.72 32.23 -0.51
C PRO A 358 -8.77 31.02 0.44
N GLU A 359 -7.78 30.14 0.35
CA GLU A 359 -7.84 28.79 0.92
C GLU A 359 -7.99 28.79 2.45
N HIS A 360 -7.31 29.69 3.16
CA HIS A 360 -7.49 29.87 4.60
C HIS A 360 -8.97 30.15 4.96
N LEU A 361 -9.70 30.94 4.17
CA LEU A 361 -11.12 31.20 4.42
C LEU A 361 -12.00 30.00 4.06
N PHE A 362 -11.63 29.27 3.01
CA PHE A 362 -12.30 28.01 2.67
C PHE A 362 -12.10 26.95 3.77
N GLN A 363 -10.90 26.83 4.33
CA GLN A 363 -10.60 25.97 5.48
C GLN A 363 -11.44 26.33 6.70
N GLN A 364 -11.68 27.62 6.94
CA GLN A 364 -12.57 28.08 8.00
C GLN A 364 -14.01 27.59 7.79
N VAL A 365 -14.54 27.68 6.57
CA VAL A 365 -15.85 27.13 6.23
C VAL A 365 -15.90 25.65 6.54
N LEU A 366 -14.90 24.88 6.09
CA LEU A 366 -14.83 23.44 6.27
C LEU A 366 -14.81 23.05 7.76
N VAL A 367 -14.05 23.76 8.58
CA VAL A 367 -13.99 23.51 10.03
C VAL A 367 -15.30 23.88 10.71
N GLN A 368 -15.89 25.02 10.34
CA GLN A 368 -17.16 25.47 10.89
C GLN A 368 -18.35 24.69 10.34
N ALA A 369 -18.17 23.93 9.26
CA ALA A 369 -19.20 23.14 8.62
C ALA A 369 -19.70 21.96 9.48
N TRP A 370 -19.01 21.65 10.57
CA TRP A 370 -19.39 20.57 11.49
C TRP A 370 -20.02 21.09 12.80
N LYS A 371 -20.31 22.40 12.89
CA LYS A 371 -21.24 22.93 13.90
C LYS A 371 -22.67 22.53 13.51
N ASN A 372 -23.56 22.46 14.50
CA ASN A 372 -24.95 22.04 14.31
C ASN A 372 -25.60 22.80 13.12
N GLY A 373 -25.79 22.13 11.98
CA GLY A 373 -26.38 22.69 10.75
C GLY A 373 -25.46 22.97 9.55
N SER A 374 -24.38 22.22 9.28
CA SER A 374 -23.61 22.40 8.03
C SER A 374 -23.09 21.09 7.36
N ILE A 375 -22.60 21.18 6.10
CA ILE A 375 -22.70 20.13 5.05
C ILE A 375 -21.47 19.99 4.09
N ILE A 376 -20.21 20.36 4.41
CA ILE A 376 -19.13 20.31 3.37
C ILE A 376 -17.76 19.82 3.90
N ASP A 377 -17.11 18.93 3.13
CA ASP A 377 -15.80 18.32 3.40
C ASP A 377 -14.68 18.80 2.44
N SER A 378 -13.42 18.60 2.86
CA SER A 378 -12.21 19.33 2.44
C SER A 378 -11.60 18.98 1.08
N SER A 379 -10.91 19.95 0.46
CA SER A 379 -10.13 19.79 -0.78
C SER A 379 -8.73 20.44 -0.66
N PHE A 380 -7.77 19.94 -1.47
CA PHE A 380 -6.30 20.04 -1.29
C PHE A 380 -5.67 21.31 -1.95
N PRO A 381 -4.38 21.65 -1.71
CA PRO A 381 -3.59 22.49 -2.64
C PRO A 381 -2.23 21.92 -3.16
N SER A 382 -1.71 22.35 -4.33
CA SER A 382 -0.30 22.83 -4.58
C SER A 382 0.06 23.09 -6.08
N LYS A 383 1.16 23.84 -6.34
CA LYS A 383 1.47 24.58 -7.60
C LYS A 383 2.53 23.98 -8.56
N ASP A 384 3.08 22.79 -8.33
CA ASP A 384 3.95 22.10 -9.32
C ASP A 384 3.31 20.83 -9.92
N LEU A 385 2.05 20.60 -9.58
CA LEU A 385 1.14 19.63 -10.19
C LEU A 385 0.18 20.42 -11.10
N PRO A 386 -0.57 19.80 -12.04
CA PRO A 386 -1.65 20.50 -12.73
C PRO A 386 -2.48 21.23 -11.68
N ASN A 387 -2.84 22.50 -11.90
CA ASN A 387 -3.52 23.34 -10.91
C ASN A 387 -4.93 22.79 -10.61
N ILE A 388 -5.01 21.70 -9.85
CA ILE A 388 -6.22 20.91 -9.61
C ILE A 388 -7.17 21.71 -8.73
N ASP A 389 -6.64 22.55 -7.83
CA ASP A 389 -7.46 23.23 -6.84
C ASP A 389 -8.12 24.44 -7.45
N GLU A 390 -7.45 25.18 -8.32
CA GLU A 390 -8.15 26.13 -9.16
C GLU A 390 -9.08 25.40 -10.15
N ASN A 391 -8.65 24.33 -10.82
CA ASN A 391 -9.47 23.74 -11.89
C ASN A 391 -10.69 22.95 -11.41
N TYR A 392 -10.64 22.35 -10.22
CA TYR A 392 -11.67 21.45 -9.68
C TYR A 392 -12.28 21.96 -8.37
N VAL A 393 -11.53 22.71 -7.55
CA VAL A 393 -11.95 23.10 -6.19
C VAL A 393 -12.35 24.58 -6.12
N GLY A 394 -11.83 25.45 -6.98
CA GLY A 394 -12.05 26.90 -6.98
C GLY A 394 -11.43 27.63 -5.80
N VAL A 395 -10.25 27.23 -5.32
CA VAL A 395 -9.52 27.90 -4.23
C VAL A 395 -8.14 28.39 -4.68
N GLU A 396 -7.62 29.43 -4.01
CA GLU A 396 -6.26 29.94 -4.21
C GLU A 396 -5.51 30.18 -2.89
N PRO A 397 -4.18 30.02 -2.86
CA PRO A 397 -3.37 30.40 -1.69
C PRO A 397 -3.58 31.87 -1.30
N PRO A 398 -3.53 32.22 0.00
CA PRO A 398 -3.63 33.62 0.45
C PRO A 398 -2.48 34.53 -0.01
N SER A 399 -1.35 33.94 -0.40
CA SER A 399 -0.14 34.64 -0.84
C SER A 399 0.65 33.80 -1.84
N ASP A 400 1.53 34.46 -2.59
CA ASP A 400 2.41 33.80 -3.56
C ASP A 400 3.30 32.77 -2.88
N ARG A 401 3.26 31.53 -3.38
CA ARG A 401 4.10 30.42 -2.93
C ARG A 401 5.34 30.27 -3.81
N LYS A 402 6.41 29.72 -3.25
CA LYS A 402 7.63 29.42 -4.02
C LYS A 402 7.34 28.32 -5.03
N GLU A 403 8.12 28.28 -6.10
CA GLU A 403 7.97 27.28 -7.17
C GLU A 403 8.10 25.87 -6.59
N ASP A 404 9.11 25.62 -5.76
CA ASP A 404 9.40 24.32 -5.14
C ASP A 404 8.60 24.00 -3.85
N SER A 405 7.49 24.71 -3.59
CA SER A 405 6.67 24.50 -2.40
C SER A 405 5.68 23.34 -2.54
N ILE A 406 5.86 22.28 -1.75
CA ILE A 406 4.86 21.23 -1.52
C ILE A 406 3.93 21.64 -0.37
N ASP A 407 2.77 22.17 -0.72
CA ASP A 407 1.82 22.79 0.24
C ASP A 407 0.63 21.89 0.63
N PHE A 408 0.77 20.56 0.54
CA PHE A 408 -0.32 19.64 0.85
C PHE A 408 -0.96 19.92 2.23
N PRO A 409 -2.30 19.74 2.36
CA PRO A 409 -2.96 19.99 3.63
C PRO A 409 -2.49 18.94 4.64
N TYR A 410 -2.45 19.29 5.92
CA TYR A 410 -1.97 18.38 6.98
C TYR A 410 -2.56 16.95 6.94
N LYS A 411 -3.87 16.79 6.60
CA LYS A 411 -4.53 15.48 6.49
C LYS A 411 -3.88 14.57 5.46
N PHE A 412 -3.24 15.17 4.45
CA PHE A 412 -2.46 14.43 3.46
C PHE A 412 -1.27 13.75 4.13
N TYR A 413 -0.48 14.48 4.92
CA TYR A 413 0.69 13.94 5.62
C TYR A 413 0.32 12.96 6.73
N GLU A 414 -0.76 13.24 7.49
CA GLU A 414 -1.30 12.31 8.50
C GLU A 414 -1.66 10.95 7.89
N LYS A 415 -2.13 10.95 6.63
CA LYS A 415 -2.62 9.76 5.92
C LYS A 415 -1.91 9.57 4.59
N ILE A 416 -0.59 9.70 4.59
CA ILE A 416 0.21 9.55 3.36
C ILE A 416 0.35 8.08 2.91
N GLU A 417 0.09 7.14 3.83
CA GLU A 417 0.18 5.71 3.56
C GLU A 417 -0.90 5.23 2.57
N ASP A 418 -0.52 4.26 1.73
CA ASP A 418 -1.41 3.41 0.93
C ASP A 418 -2.52 4.14 0.15
N ASN A 419 -2.19 5.33 -0.39
CA ASN A 419 -3.09 6.03 -1.31
C ASN A 419 -4.46 6.35 -0.67
N TYR A 420 -4.47 6.70 0.62
CA TYR A 420 -5.68 6.95 1.40
C TYR A 420 -6.65 7.93 0.72
N GLN A 421 -6.14 8.97 0.07
CA GLN A 421 -6.96 10.01 -0.58
C GLN A 421 -7.77 9.43 -1.73
N THR A 422 -7.14 8.59 -2.57
CA THR A 422 -7.85 7.85 -3.62
C THR A 422 -8.85 6.87 -3.02
N SER A 423 -8.44 6.12 -1.99
CA SER A 423 -9.32 5.16 -1.31
C SER A 423 -10.55 5.85 -0.71
N LYS A 424 -10.39 7.06 -0.18
CA LYS A 424 -11.48 7.90 0.33
C LYS A 424 -12.40 8.36 -0.80
N PHE A 425 -11.86 8.85 -1.91
CA PHE A 425 -12.65 9.26 -3.08
C PHE A 425 -13.50 8.10 -3.63
N VAL A 426 -12.88 6.94 -3.86
CA VAL A 426 -13.57 5.73 -4.34
C VAL A 426 -14.62 5.28 -3.33
N SER A 427 -14.30 5.31 -2.04
CA SER A 427 -15.22 4.95 -0.95
C SER A 427 -16.46 5.85 -0.91
N GLU A 428 -16.31 7.17 -1.12
CA GLU A 428 -17.45 8.08 -1.20
C GLU A 428 -18.37 7.69 -2.36
N VAL A 429 -17.84 7.59 -3.58
CA VAL A 429 -18.63 7.27 -4.79
C VAL A 429 -19.32 5.91 -4.65
N LEU A 430 -18.55 4.86 -4.31
CA LEU A 430 -19.09 3.52 -4.11
C LEU A 430 -20.07 3.47 -2.94
N GLY A 431 -19.82 4.23 -1.88
CA GLY A 431 -20.71 4.30 -0.72
C GLY A 431 -22.13 4.65 -1.12
N TYR A 432 -22.32 5.67 -1.96
CA TYR A 432 -23.64 6.03 -2.49
C TYR A 432 -24.22 4.98 -3.46
N GLN A 433 -23.41 4.39 -4.34
CA GLN A 433 -23.87 3.32 -5.24
C GLN A 433 -24.39 2.10 -4.45
N ILE A 434 -23.63 1.67 -3.44
CA ILE A 434 -23.98 0.57 -2.54
C ILE A 434 -25.23 0.93 -1.73
N TYR A 435 -25.28 2.12 -1.15
CA TYR A 435 -26.42 2.61 -0.37
C TYR A 435 -27.69 2.59 -1.20
N ARG A 436 -27.68 3.18 -2.41
CA ARG A 436 -28.81 3.17 -3.35
C ARG A 436 -29.26 1.76 -3.68
N SER A 437 -28.34 0.85 -4.00
CA SER A 437 -28.72 -0.53 -4.32
C SER A 437 -29.36 -1.25 -3.14
N LEU A 438 -28.83 -1.05 -1.92
CA LEU A 438 -29.43 -1.61 -0.71
C LEU A 438 -30.81 -1.04 -0.43
N CYS A 439 -31.05 0.24 -0.71
CA CYS A 439 -32.34 0.90 -0.60
C CYS A 439 -33.39 0.34 -1.58
N VAL A 440 -32.96 -0.02 -2.80
CA VAL A 440 -33.81 -0.73 -3.76
C VAL A 440 -34.12 -2.14 -3.25
N LYS A 441 -33.10 -2.89 -2.79
CA LYS A 441 -33.28 -4.25 -2.25
C LYS A 441 -34.16 -4.27 -1.01
N SER A 442 -34.04 -3.27 -0.14
CA SER A 442 -34.85 -3.15 1.08
C SER A 442 -36.29 -2.67 0.82
N SER A 443 -36.65 -2.42 -0.45
CA SER A 443 -37.96 -1.87 -0.85
C SER A 443 -38.27 -0.50 -0.24
N GLN A 444 -37.24 0.27 0.11
CA GLN A 444 -37.36 1.65 0.65
C GLN A 444 -37.41 2.70 -0.48
N LEU A 445 -36.83 2.40 -1.64
CA LEU A 445 -36.90 3.24 -2.85
C LEU A 445 -38.09 2.87 -3.75
N ASN A 446 -39.31 3.04 -3.23
CA ASN A 446 -40.54 2.78 -4.00
C ASN A 446 -41.34 4.08 -4.23
N GLY A 447 -41.55 4.46 -5.49
CA GLY A 447 -42.41 5.61 -5.84
C GLY A 447 -41.70 6.96 -5.75
N ASN A 448 -42.20 7.87 -4.90
CA ASN A 448 -41.68 9.24 -4.75
C ASN A 448 -40.64 9.40 -3.62
N GLU A 449 -40.28 8.31 -2.95
CA GLU A 449 -39.30 8.34 -1.85
C GLU A 449 -37.93 8.80 -2.37
N LYS A 450 -37.30 9.68 -1.60
CA LYS A 450 -35.98 10.23 -1.95
C LYS A 450 -34.88 9.38 -1.35
N LEU A 451 -33.80 9.19 -2.10
CA LEU A 451 -32.65 8.37 -1.68
C LEU A 451 -32.12 8.78 -0.29
N HIS A 452 -32.04 10.08 0.03
CA HIS A 452 -31.54 10.56 1.32
C HIS A 452 -32.43 10.21 2.53
N ASN A 453 -33.66 9.73 2.32
CA ASN A 453 -34.57 9.28 3.39
C ASN A 453 -34.58 7.76 3.58
N CYS A 454 -33.82 7.01 2.79
CA CYS A 454 -33.80 5.56 2.91
C CYS A 454 -33.20 5.10 4.24
N ASP A 455 -33.87 4.16 4.90
CA ASP A 455 -33.36 3.46 6.08
C ASP A 455 -33.58 1.95 5.94
N PHE A 456 -32.49 1.19 6.00
CA PHE A 456 -32.52 -0.28 5.99
C PHE A 456 -32.24 -0.89 7.36
N PHE A 457 -32.43 -0.14 8.45
CA PHE A 457 -32.43 -0.66 9.81
C PHE A 457 -33.40 -1.85 9.95
N GLU A 458 -32.95 -2.91 10.61
CA GLU A 458 -33.68 -4.19 10.76
C GLU A 458 -34.08 -4.91 9.46
N ASN A 459 -33.61 -4.46 8.29
CA ASN A 459 -33.91 -5.10 7.02
C ASN A 459 -32.98 -6.30 6.74
N LYS A 460 -33.55 -7.52 6.80
CA LYS A 460 -32.80 -8.76 6.58
C LYS A 460 -32.29 -8.94 5.15
N GLU A 461 -33.00 -8.40 4.15
CA GLU A 461 -32.59 -8.53 2.74
C GLU A 461 -31.34 -7.68 2.47
N ALA A 462 -31.31 -6.44 2.96
CA ALA A 462 -30.12 -5.59 2.94
C ALA A 462 -28.96 -6.22 3.71
N GLY A 463 -29.23 -6.77 4.91
CA GLY A 463 -28.22 -7.48 5.70
C GLY A 463 -27.64 -8.71 4.99
N ASN A 464 -28.48 -9.50 4.31
CA ASN A 464 -28.03 -10.66 3.53
C ASN A 464 -27.17 -10.23 2.33
N ALA A 465 -27.55 -9.15 1.63
CA ALA A 465 -26.77 -8.60 0.52
C ALA A 465 -25.40 -8.08 0.98
N LEU A 466 -25.35 -7.34 2.08
CA LEU A 466 -24.09 -6.91 2.70
C LEU A 466 -23.20 -8.10 3.09
N LYS A 467 -23.79 -9.14 3.69
CA LYS A 467 -23.06 -10.36 4.06
C LYS A 467 -22.47 -11.05 2.82
N GLU A 468 -23.23 -11.19 1.74
CA GLU A 468 -22.76 -11.82 0.50
C GLU A 468 -21.55 -11.08 -0.10
N LEU A 469 -21.61 -9.74 -0.10
CA LEU A 469 -20.48 -8.89 -0.49
C LEU A 469 -19.26 -9.12 0.40
N MET A 470 -19.43 -9.05 1.73
CA MET A 470 -18.30 -9.14 2.68
C MET A 470 -17.63 -10.52 2.70
N VAL A 471 -18.41 -11.61 2.61
CA VAL A 471 -17.88 -12.99 2.64
C VAL A 471 -16.96 -13.27 1.45
N SER A 472 -17.17 -12.59 0.32
CA SER A 472 -16.34 -12.76 -0.87
C SER A 472 -14.91 -12.25 -0.67
N GLY A 473 -14.70 -11.30 0.25
CA GLY A 473 -13.41 -10.67 0.50
C GLY A 473 -12.71 -10.26 -0.79
N SER A 474 -11.46 -10.67 -0.96
CA SER A 474 -10.67 -10.46 -2.18
C SER A 474 -10.50 -11.71 -3.03
N SER A 475 -11.40 -12.70 -2.90
CA SER A 475 -11.35 -13.96 -3.66
C SER A 475 -11.62 -13.81 -5.16
N GLN A 476 -12.24 -12.70 -5.55
CA GLN A 476 -12.56 -12.28 -6.91
C GLN A 476 -12.19 -10.80 -7.06
N SER A 477 -12.21 -10.27 -8.29
CA SER A 477 -12.02 -8.83 -8.49
C SER A 477 -13.12 -8.04 -7.78
N TRP A 478 -12.79 -6.87 -7.23
CA TRP A 478 -13.76 -6.06 -6.48
C TRP A 478 -15.00 -5.70 -7.31
N ARG A 479 -14.86 -5.50 -8.63
CA ARG A 479 -15.98 -5.28 -9.55
C ARG A 479 -16.92 -6.48 -9.68
N GLN A 480 -16.36 -7.70 -9.68
CA GLN A 480 -17.18 -8.92 -9.66
C GLN A 480 -17.92 -9.06 -8.34
N VAL A 481 -17.24 -8.78 -7.22
CA VAL A 481 -17.87 -8.80 -5.89
C VAL A 481 -19.01 -7.78 -5.83
N LEU A 482 -18.79 -6.54 -6.25
CA LEU A 482 -19.82 -5.49 -6.26
C LEU A 482 -21.00 -5.77 -7.18
N SER A 483 -20.77 -6.45 -8.32
CA SER A 483 -21.86 -6.76 -9.26
C SER A 483 -23.00 -7.57 -8.64
N THR A 484 -22.72 -8.33 -7.57
CA THR A 484 -23.72 -9.10 -6.80
C THR A 484 -24.77 -8.19 -6.14
N ILE A 485 -24.36 -6.98 -5.76
CA ILE A 485 -25.25 -5.99 -5.16
C ILE A 485 -25.68 -4.93 -6.17
N LEU A 486 -24.81 -4.47 -7.08
CA LEU A 486 -25.08 -3.35 -8.00
C LEU A 486 -25.87 -3.75 -9.26
N GLN A 487 -26.65 -4.84 -9.24
CA GLN A 487 -27.51 -5.26 -10.36
C GLN A 487 -26.79 -5.42 -11.71
N ASN A 488 -25.54 -5.91 -11.70
CA ASN A 488 -24.63 -6.03 -12.86
C ASN A 488 -24.01 -4.72 -13.38
N GLU A 489 -24.05 -3.64 -12.60
CA GLU A 489 -23.13 -2.52 -12.83
C GLU A 489 -21.71 -2.93 -12.42
N HIS A 490 -20.75 -2.59 -13.29
CA HIS A 490 -19.35 -2.94 -13.10
C HIS A 490 -18.43 -1.71 -12.99
N SER A 491 -18.96 -0.50 -13.20
CA SER A 491 -18.21 0.76 -13.22
C SER A 491 -18.48 1.62 -12.00
N LEU A 492 -17.49 2.43 -11.61
CA LEU A 492 -17.71 3.53 -10.69
C LEU A 492 -18.57 4.60 -11.36
N ASP A 493 -19.56 5.12 -10.64
CA ASP A 493 -20.47 6.12 -11.18
C ASP A 493 -21.03 7.05 -10.09
N ALA A 494 -21.14 8.35 -10.40
CA ALA A 494 -21.57 9.35 -9.43
C ALA A 494 -23.10 9.55 -9.39
N GLU A 495 -23.90 8.85 -10.21
CA GLU A 495 -25.35 9.06 -10.29
C GLU A 495 -26.02 8.94 -8.92
N ALA A 496 -25.68 7.91 -8.14
CA ALA A 496 -26.25 7.71 -6.81
C ALA A 496 -25.91 8.84 -5.82
N LEU A 497 -24.68 9.38 -5.91
CA LEU A 497 -24.25 10.53 -5.11
C LEU A 497 -25.03 11.79 -5.52
N LEU A 498 -25.16 12.04 -6.82
CA LEU A 498 -25.91 13.17 -7.37
C LEU A 498 -27.42 13.06 -7.04
N GLU A 499 -27.99 11.86 -7.06
CA GLU A 499 -29.37 11.59 -6.66
C GLU A 499 -29.60 11.93 -5.18
N TYR A 500 -28.68 11.51 -4.30
CA TYR A 500 -28.75 11.76 -2.87
C TYR A 500 -28.82 13.26 -2.57
N TYR A 501 -27.92 14.05 -3.17
CA TYR A 501 -27.83 15.49 -2.97
C TYR A 501 -28.71 16.33 -3.91
N SER A 502 -29.57 15.70 -4.73
CA SER A 502 -30.44 16.41 -5.68
C SER A 502 -31.26 17.57 -5.05
N PRO A 503 -31.83 17.46 -3.83
CA PRO A 503 -32.58 18.58 -3.25
C PRO A 503 -31.69 19.78 -2.89
N VAL A 504 -30.46 19.51 -2.44
CA VAL A 504 -29.47 20.56 -2.14
C VAL A 504 -29.05 21.26 -3.43
N LYS A 505 -28.81 20.49 -4.50
CA LYS A 505 -28.48 21.04 -5.82
C LYS A 505 -29.56 22.00 -6.32
N GLU A 506 -30.81 21.55 -6.33
CA GLU A 506 -31.95 22.35 -6.78
C GLU A 506 -32.11 23.64 -5.96
N TRP A 507 -31.93 23.55 -4.64
CA TRP A 507 -31.96 24.70 -3.75
C TRP A 507 -30.82 25.70 -4.04
N LEU A 508 -29.60 25.21 -4.23
CA LEU A 508 -28.43 26.04 -4.55
C LEU A 508 -28.59 26.75 -5.89
N GLU A 509 -29.06 26.07 -6.93
CA GLU A 509 -29.31 26.65 -8.25
C GLU A 509 -30.34 27.79 -8.17
N HIS A 510 -31.41 27.59 -7.41
CA HIS A 510 -32.41 28.62 -7.19
C HIS A 510 -31.86 29.83 -6.41
N LYS A 511 -31.12 29.59 -5.30
CA LYS A 511 -30.50 30.66 -4.49
C LYS A 511 -29.45 31.45 -5.30
N ASN A 512 -28.62 30.78 -6.09
CA ASN A 512 -27.63 31.41 -6.95
C ASN A 512 -28.28 32.30 -8.01
N LYS A 513 -29.37 31.82 -8.63
CA LYS A 513 -30.14 32.62 -9.60
C LYS A 513 -30.79 33.85 -8.96
N GLN A 514 -31.33 33.72 -7.75
CA GLN A 514 -31.91 34.86 -7.01
C GLN A 514 -30.87 35.92 -6.66
N ASN A 515 -29.67 35.49 -6.24
CA ASN A 515 -28.59 36.37 -5.81
C ASN A 515 -27.75 36.91 -6.98
N GLY A 516 -28.05 36.53 -8.23
CA GLY A 516 -27.30 36.93 -9.42
C GLY A 516 -25.85 36.46 -9.41
N VAL A 517 -25.57 35.33 -8.75
CA VAL A 517 -24.21 34.79 -8.62
C VAL A 517 -23.81 34.12 -9.93
N LYS A 518 -22.64 34.50 -10.46
CA LYS A 518 -22.05 33.84 -11.63
C LYS A 518 -21.49 32.48 -11.18
N ILE A 519 -21.88 31.42 -11.88
CA ILE A 519 -21.38 30.07 -11.62
C ILE A 519 -19.99 29.91 -12.25
N GLY A 520 -19.06 29.33 -11.49
CA GLY A 520 -17.64 29.20 -11.83
C GLY A 520 -16.81 30.40 -11.38
N TRP A 521 -15.49 30.28 -11.53
CA TRP A 521 -14.50 31.29 -11.13
C TRP A 521 -13.55 31.58 -12.29
N ASN A 522 -12.96 32.77 -12.27
CA ASN A 522 -11.88 33.16 -13.18
C ASN A 522 -10.56 32.53 -12.69
N GLN A 523 -9.55 32.53 -13.56
CA GLN A 523 -8.24 32.01 -13.17
C GLN A 523 -7.61 32.87 -12.07
N SER A 524 -6.77 32.23 -11.23
CA SER A 524 -6.01 32.92 -10.19
C SER A 524 -5.06 33.96 -10.82
N LYS A 525 -4.68 34.97 -10.03
CA LYS A 525 -3.93 36.14 -10.49
C LYS A 525 -2.46 35.88 -10.73
#